data_AF-A0A1F2TAD9-F1
#
_entry.id   AF-A0A1F2TAD9-F1
#
_cell.length_a   1.000
_cell.length_b   1.000
_cell.length_c   1.000
_cell.angle_alpha   90.00
_cell.angle_beta   90.00
_cell.angle_gamma   90.00
#
_symmetry.space_group_name_H-M   'P 1'
#
loop_
_entity.id
_entity.type
_entity.pdbx_description
1 polymer ?
#
loop_
_entity_poly.entity_id
_entity_poly.type
_entity_poly.pdbx_seq_one_letter_code
_entity_poly.pdbx_strand_id
1 'polypeptide(L)'
;MTRSIGAEALTQGEGVPPEMFLVWSPALIQQYGPGSFFVDVTFDLRTAMWFAFHEWRTRTTRGLIGTDVTGMYHRDMPLAWYCASSDAAAGAPRPVLYVFDLPEWDGNIMPLDVSVVDPWKAPVRSWIETQATRLAAQHAALIHAHPRFTNHGDIGRFASIAIELAGGFDRSTAPGLDRPTHAIFPTPARDPFYAQLLGLPAQQCFDPTRLQHPLNVYWYVSDDTCSDDEMHPFLQACTHLVPPLLHADLIQAETAHGFPGSTAVDGRTVLFADALPILLESVLLTSTPAVSTGGAHMWNETALASHIAATLANRSTENVYVEFAPIDVAGPEPWSVTDFPRAAWLVRTGSAFDLHVFFAFDTISWSRVRFDLAGGRMHARVVREPAGAPVDVDLARKALYVTLALLRDLSPGEKPRPFSGLVTDGRVSPIAERISQRASLQPIARGRYFVARDGTRRPYALGLE
;
A
#
# COMPACT_ATOMS: atom_id res chain seq x y z
N MET A 1 26.75 15.32 2.19
CA MET A 1 26.19 15.51 0.83
C MET A 1 26.01 14.13 0.23
N THR A 2 24.90 13.49 0.54
CA THR A 2 24.55 12.16 0.03
C THR A 2 23.32 12.39 -0.82
N ARG A 3 23.52 12.49 -2.14
CA ARG A 3 22.41 12.60 -3.09
C ARG A 3 21.56 11.34 -2.94
N SER A 4 20.26 11.51 -2.72
CA SER A 4 19.29 10.42 -2.62
C SER A 4 19.11 9.79 -3.99
N ILE A 5 19.62 8.57 -4.15
CA ILE A 5 19.58 7.79 -5.41
C ILE A 5 18.21 7.07 -5.59
N GLY A 6 17.32 7.11 -4.60
CA GLY A 6 16.07 6.34 -4.57
C GLY A 6 15.02 6.81 -5.59
N ALA A 7 14.62 8.10 -5.52
CA ALA A 7 13.68 8.66 -6.49
C ALA A 7 14.20 8.49 -7.94
N GLU A 8 15.52 8.47 -8.15
CA GLU A 8 16.10 8.24 -9.47
C GLU A 8 15.95 6.78 -9.97
N ALA A 9 15.79 5.77 -9.12
CA ALA A 9 15.64 4.39 -9.62
C ALA A 9 14.22 4.05 -10.11
N LEU A 10 13.17 4.69 -9.56
CA LEU A 10 11.76 4.47 -9.97
C LEU A 10 11.12 5.67 -10.68
N THR A 11 11.75 6.86 -10.65
CA THR A 11 11.39 8.00 -11.52
C THR A 11 12.44 8.32 -12.60
N GLN A 12 13.68 7.82 -12.48
CA GLN A 12 14.68 7.81 -13.57
C GLN A 12 15.09 6.40 -14.03
N GLY A 13 14.45 5.35 -13.53
CA GLY A 13 14.48 4.04 -14.17
C GLY A 13 13.72 4.14 -15.49
N GLU A 14 14.44 4.36 -16.57
CA GLU A 14 13.91 4.25 -17.92
C GLU A 14 13.10 2.95 -18.06
N GLY A 15 11.76 3.05 -18.14
CA GLY A 15 10.93 2.00 -18.75
C GLY A 15 10.00 1.15 -17.88
N VAL A 16 9.78 1.42 -16.58
CA VAL A 16 8.75 0.68 -15.81
C VAL A 16 7.43 1.45 -15.78
N PRO A 17 6.35 0.96 -16.42
CA PRO A 17 5.05 1.61 -16.37
C PRO A 17 4.49 1.66 -14.94
N PRO A 18 3.85 2.77 -14.49
CA PRO A 18 3.18 2.85 -13.19
C PRO A 18 2.15 1.74 -12.93
N GLU A 19 1.58 1.18 -13.99
CA GLU A 19 0.67 0.02 -13.98
C GLU A 19 1.29 -1.23 -13.34
N MET A 20 2.62 -1.37 -13.43
CA MET A 20 3.35 -2.53 -12.91
C MET A 20 3.39 -2.58 -11.38
N PHE A 21 3.20 -1.44 -10.70
CA PHE A 21 3.10 -1.41 -9.23
C PHE A 21 1.89 -2.20 -8.72
N LEU A 22 0.83 -2.32 -9.52
CA LEU A 22 -0.39 -3.03 -9.15
C LEU A 22 -0.21 -4.54 -9.15
N VAL A 23 0.83 -5.03 -9.81
CA VAL A 23 1.20 -6.45 -9.82
C VAL A 23 2.27 -6.69 -8.77
N TRP A 24 3.35 -5.90 -8.81
CA TRP A 24 4.52 -6.14 -7.97
C TRP A 24 4.27 -5.88 -6.48
N SER A 25 3.49 -4.85 -6.11
CA SER A 25 3.19 -4.59 -4.70
C SER A 25 2.44 -5.75 -4.04
N PRO A 26 1.27 -6.20 -4.54
CA PRO A 26 0.59 -7.35 -3.92
C PRO A 26 1.40 -8.65 -4.04
N ALA A 27 2.18 -8.84 -5.10
CA ALA A 27 3.06 -10.01 -5.25
C ALA A 27 4.12 -10.05 -4.13
N LEU A 28 4.88 -8.97 -3.95
CA LEU A 28 5.92 -8.90 -2.92
C LEU A 28 5.36 -9.06 -1.50
N ILE A 29 4.15 -8.57 -1.25
CA ILE A 29 3.55 -8.62 0.09
C ILE A 29 2.84 -9.96 0.37
N GLN A 30 2.33 -10.66 -0.66
CA GLN A 30 1.75 -12.02 -0.51
C GLN A 30 2.72 -12.97 0.20
N GLN A 31 4.01 -12.80 -0.10
CA GLN A 31 5.10 -13.54 0.50
C GLN A 31 5.27 -13.26 1.99
N TYR A 32 4.48 -12.39 2.62
CA TYR A 32 4.49 -12.12 4.05
C TYR A 32 3.14 -12.44 4.73
N GLY A 33 2.07 -12.61 3.95
CA GLY A 33 0.76 -13.01 4.44
C GLY A 33 -0.26 -13.15 3.31
N PRO A 34 -1.31 -13.95 3.50
CA PRO A 34 -2.31 -14.25 2.49
C PRO A 34 -3.27 -13.08 2.26
N GLY A 35 -3.95 -13.13 1.11
CA GLY A 35 -5.07 -12.26 0.76
C GLY A 35 -4.93 -11.56 -0.59
N SER A 36 -3.88 -11.86 -1.36
CA SER A 36 -3.72 -11.37 -2.73
C SER A 36 -4.28 -12.37 -3.75
N PHE A 37 -4.13 -12.06 -5.03
CA PHE A 37 -4.48 -12.95 -6.14
C PHE A 37 -3.32 -13.85 -6.57
N PHE A 38 -2.40 -14.17 -5.65
CA PHE A 38 -1.26 -15.02 -5.91
C PHE A 38 -1.24 -16.22 -4.97
N VAL A 39 -0.70 -17.33 -5.47
CA VAL A 39 -0.41 -18.54 -4.71
C VAL A 39 1.09 -18.64 -4.50
N ASP A 40 1.52 -18.82 -3.26
CA ASP A 40 2.94 -18.97 -2.90
C ASP A 40 3.49 -20.31 -3.41
N VAL A 41 4.59 -20.23 -4.17
CA VAL A 41 5.38 -21.38 -4.63
C VAL A 41 6.88 -21.07 -4.47
N THR A 42 7.74 -22.03 -4.77
CA THR A 42 9.20 -21.87 -4.68
C THR A 42 9.89 -22.57 -5.84
N PHE A 43 10.99 -21.97 -6.30
CA PHE A 43 11.91 -22.62 -7.24
C PHE A 43 12.87 -23.61 -6.57
N ASP A 44 12.90 -23.67 -5.22
CA ASP A 44 13.81 -24.52 -4.47
C ASP A 44 13.12 -25.75 -3.89
N LEU A 45 13.60 -26.93 -4.30
CA LEU A 45 13.10 -28.21 -3.84
C LEU A 45 13.24 -28.39 -2.32
N ARG A 46 14.32 -27.87 -1.71
CA ARG A 46 14.54 -28.03 -0.25
C ARG A 46 13.52 -27.24 0.54
N THR A 47 13.22 -26.03 0.12
CA THR A 47 12.18 -25.18 0.69
C THR A 47 10.79 -25.81 0.51
N ALA A 48 10.49 -26.34 -0.69
CA ALA A 48 9.22 -27.04 -0.94
C ALA A 48 9.06 -28.26 -0.03
N MET A 49 10.13 -29.04 0.16
CA MET A 49 10.13 -30.17 1.09
C MET A 49 9.98 -29.73 2.53
N TRP A 50 10.61 -28.63 2.95
CA TRP A 50 10.40 -28.07 4.28
C TRP A 50 8.91 -27.78 4.51
N PHE A 51 8.24 -27.10 3.57
CA PHE A 51 6.79 -26.84 3.66
C PHE A 51 5.94 -28.11 3.66
N ALA A 52 6.31 -29.13 2.87
CA ALA A 52 5.58 -30.39 2.84
C ALA A 52 5.57 -31.09 4.21
N PHE A 53 6.64 -30.93 5.00
CA PHE A 53 6.79 -31.55 6.31
C PHE A 53 6.49 -30.63 7.49
N HIS A 54 6.09 -29.38 7.27
CA HIS A 54 5.76 -28.43 8.32
C HIS A 54 4.32 -27.92 8.21
N GLU A 55 3.56 -28.10 9.28
CA GLU A 55 2.17 -27.67 9.35
C GLU A 55 2.08 -26.21 9.79
N TRP A 56 1.36 -25.43 9.00
CA TRP A 56 1.00 -24.06 9.33
C TRP A 56 0.05 -23.99 10.54
N ARG A 57 0.38 -23.11 11.48
CA ARG A 57 -0.43 -22.82 12.67
C ARG A 57 -0.59 -21.33 12.84
N THR A 58 -1.77 -20.91 13.29
CA THR A 58 -2.07 -19.49 13.53
C THR A 58 -2.88 -19.30 14.79
N ARG A 59 -2.70 -18.15 15.43
CA ARG A 59 -3.61 -17.63 16.46
C ARG A 59 -3.65 -16.12 16.38
N THR A 60 -4.68 -15.51 16.95
CA THR A 60 -4.71 -14.06 17.15
C THR A 60 -4.25 -13.75 18.56
N THR A 61 -3.25 -12.87 18.70
CA THR A 61 -2.85 -12.32 19.99
C THR A 61 -3.24 -10.86 20.09
N ARG A 62 -3.43 -10.33 21.29
CA ARG A 62 -3.73 -8.90 21.51
C ARG A 62 -2.53 -8.24 22.18
N GLY A 63 -1.84 -7.39 21.43
CA GLY A 63 -0.73 -6.58 21.93
C GLY A 63 -1.19 -5.20 22.38
N LEU A 64 -0.48 -4.62 23.34
CA LEU A 64 -0.61 -3.22 23.71
C LEU A 64 0.58 -2.47 23.10
N ILE A 65 0.32 -1.60 22.13
CA ILE A 65 1.36 -0.84 21.41
C ILE A 65 1.44 0.54 22.03
N GLY A 66 2.60 0.87 22.59
CA GLY A 66 2.91 2.18 23.13
C GLY A 66 3.18 3.19 22.01
N THR A 67 2.81 4.44 22.26
CA THR A 67 3.10 5.57 21.37
C THR A 67 3.91 6.61 22.12
N ASP A 68 4.74 7.33 21.39
CA ASP A 68 5.54 8.47 21.84
C ASP A 68 4.72 9.74 22.07
N VAL A 69 3.60 9.91 21.35
CA VAL A 69 2.84 11.17 21.39
C VAL A 69 1.60 11.17 22.30
N THR A 70 0.79 10.09 22.45
CA THR A 70 -0.53 10.24 23.14
C THR A 70 -1.15 9.00 23.85
N GLY A 71 -0.47 7.85 23.93
CA GLY A 71 -0.92 6.72 24.78
C GLY A 71 -0.90 5.34 24.13
N MET A 72 -1.18 4.30 24.91
CA MET A 72 -1.14 2.91 24.45
C MET A 72 -2.46 2.48 23.81
N TYR A 73 -2.41 1.71 22.72
CA TYR A 73 -3.61 1.13 22.09
C TYR A 73 -3.51 -0.37 21.89
N HIS A 74 -4.66 -1.06 21.92
CA HIS A 74 -4.72 -2.50 21.69
C HIS A 74 -4.77 -2.82 20.18
N ARG A 75 -3.85 -3.66 19.71
CA ARG A 75 -3.86 -4.20 18.35
C ARG A 75 -4.01 -5.71 18.43
N ASP A 76 -4.97 -6.24 17.68
CA ASP A 76 -5.05 -7.68 17.45
C ASP A 76 -4.05 -8.00 16.33
N MET A 77 -3.13 -8.93 16.61
CA MET A 77 -2.02 -9.29 15.75
C MET A 77 -2.16 -10.76 15.37
N PRO A 78 -2.21 -11.08 14.07
CA PRO A 78 -2.23 -12.46 13.63
C PRO A 78 -0.82 -13.04 13.81
N LEU A 79 -0.69 -14.05 14.66
CA LEU A 79 0.53 -14.79 14.89
C LEU A 79 0.50 -16.06 14.03
N ALA A 80 1.65 -16.44 13.50
CA ALA A 80 1.83 -17.69 12.80
C ALA A 80 3.13 -18.41 13.18
N TRP A 81 3.11 -19.73 13.08
CA TRP A 81 4.29 -20.57 13.25
C TRP A 81 4.11 -21.86 12.47
N TYR A 82 5.18 -22.63 12.39
CA TYR A 82 5.20 -23.92 11.74
C TYR A 82 5.64 -24.98 12.73
N CYS A 83 4.94 -26.10 12.77
CA CYS A 83 5.32 -27.28 13.55
C CYS A 83 5.68 -28.42 12.62
N ALA A 84 6.69 -29.21 12.96
CA ALA A 84 6.98 -30.44 12.23
C ALA A 84 5.72 -31.33 12.21
N SER A 85 5.35 -31.81 11.02
CA SER A 85 4.21 -32.70 10.83
C SER A 85 4.47 -33.98 11.62
N SER A 86 3.58 -34.31 12.56
CA SER A 86 3.69 -35.55 13.30
C SER A 86 3.34 -36.71 12.38
N ASP A 87 4.28 -37.59 12.08
CA ASP A 87 4.05 -38.82 11.31
C ASP A 87 3.02 -39.78 11.96
N ALA A 88 2.59 -39.48 13.19
CA ALA A 88 2.00 -40.44 14.10
C ALA A 88 0.47 -40.49 14.14
N ALA A 89 -0.26 -39.55 13.52
CA ALA A 89 -1.71 -39.60 13.50
C ALA A 89 -2.21 -40.46 12.33
N ALA A 90 -2.73 -41.66 12.63
CA ALA A 90 -3.39 -42.50 11.64
C ALA A 90 -4.53 -41.71 10.96
N GLY A 91 -4.36 -41.42 9.66
CA GLY A 91 -5.32 -40.63 8.87
C GLY A 91 -4.90 -39.18 8.57
N ALA A 92 -3.73 -38.72 9.01
CA ALA A 92 -3.20 -37.43 8.57
C ALA A 92 -2.92 -37.46 7.05
N PRO A 93 -3.23 -36.36 6.31
CA PRO A 93 -2.92 -36.27 4.89
C PRO A 93 -1.41 -36.40 4.68
N ARG A 94 -1.04 -37.22 3.70
CA ARG A 94 0.36 -37.51 3.41
C ARG A 94 1.01 -36.29 2.72
N PRO A 95 2.27 -35.95 3.06
CA PRO A 95 2.97 -34.86 2.39
C PRO A 95 3.14 -35.18 0.91
N VAL A 96 2.70 -34.27 0.03
CA VAL A 96 2.83 -34.38 -1.43
C VAL A 96 3.55 -33.16 -1.97
N LEU A 97 4.55 -33.39 -2.81
CA LEU A 97 5.24 -32.36 -3.55
C LEU A 97 4.73 -32.32 -4.99
N TYR A 98 4.22 -31.17 -5.42
CA TYR A 98 3.81 -30.91 -6.80
C TYR A 98 4.88 -30.10 -7.51
N VAL A 99 5.27 -30.54 -8.70
CA VAL A 99 6.17 -29.80 -9.60
C VAL A 99 5.36 -29.36 -10.80
N PHE A 100 5.35 -28.06 -11.06
CA PHE A 100 4.62 -27.45 -12.17
C PHE A 100 5.58 -26.92 -13.23
N ASP A 101 5.22 -27.08 -14.51
CA ASP A 101 5.86 -26.44 -15.64
C ASP A 101 4.94 -25.34 -16.18
N LEU A 102 5.05 -24.15 -15.60
CA LEU A 102 4.15 -23.03 -15.83
C LEU A 102 4.82 -21.97 -16.72
N PRO A 103 4.05 -21.27 -17.57
CA PRO A 103 4.59 -20.17 -18.34
C PRO A 103 5.04 -19.05 -17.40
N GLU A 104 6.23 -18.52 -17.64
CA GLU A 104 6.75 -17.40 -16.88
C GLU A 104 6.22 -16.08 -17.44
N TRP A 105 5.85 -15.16 -16.54
CA TRP A 105 5.50 -13.81 -16.92
C TRP A 105 6.75 -13.01 -17.31
N ASP A 106 6.68 -12.31 -18.44
CA ASP A 106 7.77 -11.55 -19.03
C ASP A 106 8.01 -10.18 -18.36
N GLY A 107 7.21 -9.84 -17.35
CA GLY A 107 7.27 -8.55 -16.67
C GLY A 107 6.63 -7.40 -17.46
N ASN A 108 5.83 -7.70 -18.49
CA ASN A 108 5.07 -6.70 -19.23
C ASN A 108 3.56 -6.84 -18.99
N ILE A 109 2.86 -5.71 -18.81
CA ILE A 109 1.39 -5.66 -18.65
C ILE A 109 0.95 -6.50 -17.42
N MET A 110 -0.33 -6.84 -17.28
CA MET A 110 -0.81 -7.76 -16.24
C MET A 110 -0.41 -9.22 -16.57
N PRO A 111 0.04 -10.01 -15.59
CA PRO A 111 0.30 -11.43 -15.78
C PRO A 111 -0.98 -12.16 -16.20
N LEU A 112 -0.84 -13.14 -17.10
CA LEU A 112 -1.95 -14.03 -17.42
C LEU A 112 -2.23 -14.96 -16.22
N ASP A 113 -3.44 -15.49 -16.15
CA ASP A 113 -3.76 -16.56 -15.19
C ASP A 113 -2.76 -17.71 -15.31
N VAL A 114 -2.42 -18.31 -14.16
CA VAL A 114 -1.46 -19.41 -13.98
C VAL A 114 -0.05 -19.13 -14.51
N SER A 115 0.30 -17.85 -14.72
CA SER A 115 1.68 -17.46 -15.01
C SER A 115 2.49 -17.40 -13.72
N VAL A 116 3.75 -17.80 -13.80
CA VAL A 116 4.71 -17.64 -12.72
C VAL A 116 5.23 -16.21 -12.71
N VAL A 117 5.12 -15.56 -11.56
CA VAL A 117 5.70 -14.27 -11.26
C VAL A 117 6.93 -14.51 -10.39
N ASP A 118 8.10 -14.18 -10.93
CA ASP A 118 9.38 -14.26 -10.22
C ASP A 118 9.72 -12.88 -9.62
N PRO A 119 9.66 -12.70 -8.27
CA PRO A 119 10.06 -11.47 -7.60
C PRO A 119 11.48 -11.00 -7.96
N TRP A 120 12.39 -11.91 -8.30
CA TRP A 120 13.78 -11.56 -8.66
C TRP A 120 13.90 -10.90 -10.03
N LYS A 121 12.86 -10.96 -10.86
CA LYS A 121 12.77 -10.24 -12.13
C LYS A 121 12.09 -8.89 -12.00
N ALA A 122 11.67 -8.51 -10.78
CA ALA A 122 11.13 -7.19 -10.55
C ALA A 122 12.17 -6.09 -10.88
N PRO A 123 11.74 -4.93 -11.36
CA PRO A 123 12.65 -3.81 -11.62
C PRO A 123 13.41 -3.32 -10.37
N VAL A 124 12.94 -3.69 -9.18
CA VAL A 124 13.54 -3.40 -7.87
C VAL A 124 14.45 -4.53 -7.36
N ARG A 125 14.94 -5.41 -8.23
CA ARG A 125 15.75 -6.60 -7.86
C ARG A 125 16.89 -6.28 -6.89
N SER A 126 17.70 -5.25 -7.17
CA SER A 126 18.85 -4.89 -6.32
C SER A 126 18.42 -4.49 -4.90
N TRP A 127 17.23 -3.89 -4.76
CA TRP A 127 16.64 -3.60 -3.48
C TRP A 127 16.13 -4.88 -2.80
N ILE A 128 15.45 -5.77 -3.52
CA ILE A 128 14.99 -7.08 -3.01
C ILE A 128 16.17 -7.88 -2.43
N GLU A 129 17.29 -7.94 -3.15
CA GLU A 129 18.53 -8.62 -2.73
C GLU A 129 19.06 -8.14 -1.38
N THR A 130 18.79 -6.89 -0.99
CA THR A 130 19.33 -6.29 0.24
C THR A 130 18.30 -6.15 1.35
N GLN A 131 17.01 -6.06 1.03
CA GLN A 131 15.97 -5.74 2.01
C GLN A 131 15.02 -6.90 2.33
N ALA A 132 14.78 -7.82 1.39
CA ALA A 132 13.74 -8.84 1.52
C ALA A 132 14.35 -10.24 1.77
N THR A 133 14.98 -10.41 2.93
CA THR A 133 15.70 -11.64 3.31
C THR A 133 14.84 -12.90 3.20
N ARG A 134 13.54 -12.80 3.50
CA ARG A 134 12.61 -13.92 3.35
C ARG A 134 12.49 -14.42 1.92
N LEU A 135 12.38 -13.51 0.94
CA LEU A 135 12.28 -13.90 -0.47
C LEU A 135 13.48 -14.71 -0.92
N ALA A 136 14.68 -14.36 -0.41
CA ALA A 136 15.91 -15.12 -0.63
C ALA A 136 15.90 -16.47 0.08
N ALA A 137 15.52 -16.48 1.36
CA ALA A 137 15.49 -17.71 2.16
C ALA A 137 14.56 -18.78 1.59
N GLN A 138 13.48 -18.36 0.90
CA GLN A 138 12.44 -19.22 0.35
C GLN A 138 12.60 -19.51 -1.14
N HIS A 139 13.54 -18.86 -1.85
CA HIS A 139 13.57 -18.84 -3.32
C HIS A 139 12.17 -18.60 -3.89
N ALA A 140 11.53 -17.57 -3.34
CA ALA A 140 10.11 -17.31 -3.48
C ALA A 140 9.70 -17.09 -4.95
N ALA A 141 8.56 -17.67 -5.31
CA ALA A 141 7.88 -17.45 -6.58
C ALA A 141 6.37 -17.46 -6.35
N LEU A 142 5.62 -16.94 -7.32
CA LEU A 142 4.18 -16.78 -7.18
C LEU A 142 3.48 -17.28 -8.43
N ILE A 143 2.30 -17.86 -8.27
CA ILE A 143 1.41 -18.17 -9.39
C ILE A 143 0.26 -17.17 -9.36
N HIS A 144 0.05 -16.46 -10.46
CA HIS A 144 -1.07 -15.54 -10.59
C HIS A 144 -2.40 -16.29 -10.74
N ALA A 145 -3.38 -15.96 -9.92
CA ALA A 145 -4.68 -16.63 -9.83
C ALA A 145 -5.80 -15.59 -9.64
N HIS A 146 -6.09 -14.79 -10.67
CA HIS A 146 -6.99 -13.65 -10.53
C HIS A 146 -8.47 -14.06 -10.68
N PRO A 147 -9.35 -13.72 -9.73
CA PRO A 147 -10.71 -14.27 -9.62
C PRO A 147 -11.67 -13.84 -10.75
N ARG A 148 -11.28 -12.90 -11.62
CA ARG A 148 -12.10 -12.46 -12.77
C ARG A 148 -11.94 -13.33 -14.02
N PHE A 149 -10.95 -14.21 -14.08
CA PHE A 149 -10.79 -15.11 -15.21
C PHE A 149 -11.65 -16.37 -14.99
N THR A 150 -12.65 -16.55 -15.85
CA THR A 150 -13.78 -17.48 -15.67
C THR A 150 -13.43 -18.97 -15.74
N ASN A 151 -12.16 -19.32 -15.92
CA ASN A 151 -11.69 -20.71 -16.02
C ASN A 151 -10.90 -21.17 -14.78
N HIS A 152 -10.99 -20.44 -13.65
CA HIS A 152 -10.40 -20.83 -12.36
C HIS A 152 -8.93 -21.31 -12.40
N GLY A 153 -8.18 -20.96 -13.46
CA GLY A 153 -6.84 -21.47 -13.73
C GLY A 153 -6.64 -22.94 -13.34
N ASP A 154 -7.09 -23.90 -14.14
CA ASP A 154 -6.71 -25.31 -13.93
C ASP A 154 -5.19 -25.43 -14.01
N ILE A 155 -4.54 -25.42 -12.85
CA ILE A 155 -3.11 -25.58 -12.66
C ILE A 155 -2.68 -27.04 -12.86
N GLY A 156 -3.62 -27.99 -12.71
CA GLY A 156 -3.36 -29.41 -12.84
C GLY A 156 -2.83 -29.80 -14.21
N ARG A 157 -3.25 -29.10 -15.27
CA ARG A 157 -2.72 -29.31 -16.63
C ARG A 157 -1.23 -28.96 -16.80
N PHE A 158 -0.65 -28.23 -15.86
CA PHE A 158 0.77 -27.89 -15.81
C PHE A 158 1.54 -28.72 -14.77
N ALA A 159 0.87 -29.61 -14.04
CA ALA A 159 1.55 -30.50 -13.10
C ALA A 159 2.37 -31.53 -13.86
N SER A 160 3.68 -31.41 -13.79
CA SER A 160 4.63 -32.33 -14.42
C SER A 160 4.88 -33.56 -13.54
N ILE A 161 4.90 -33.37 -12.21
CA ILE A 161 5.18 -34.43 -11.24
C ILE A 161 4.36 -34.20 -9.96
N ALA A 162 3.83 -35.28 -9.38
CA ALA A 162 3.34 -35.32 -8.01
C ALA A 162 4.06 -36.44 -7.25
N ILE A 163 4.77 -36.09 -6.17
CA ILE A 163 5.58 -37.03 -5.37
C ILE A 163 4.95 -37.14 -3.99
N GLU A 164 4.47 -38.33 -3.66
CA GLU A 164 4.02 -38.65 -2.31
C GLU A 164 5.22 -39.02 -1.44
N LEU A 165 5.48 -38.25 -0.38
CA LEU A 165 6.68 -38.38 0.46
C LEU A 165 6.47 -39.34 1.66
N ALA A 166 5.55 -40.30 1.55
CA ALA A 166 5.17 -41.21 2.64
C ALA A 166 5.81 -42.61 2.53
N GLY A 167 5.79 -43.37 3.64
CA GLY A 167 5.97 -44.83 3.68
C GLY A 167 7.40 -45.38 3.51
N GLY A 168 8.37 -44.55 3.15
CA GLY A 168 9.78 -44.94 3.01
C GLY A 168 10.73 -43.79 2.74
N PHE A 169 10.26 -42.54 2.83
CA PHE A 169 11.08 -41.35 2.65
C PHE A 169 11.99 -41.15 3.87
N ASP A 170 13.30 -41.29 3.68
CA ASP A 170 14.27 -41.06 4.74
C ASP A 170 14.51 -39.56 4.93
N ARG A 171 13.84 -38.97 5.92
CA ARG A 171 13.97 -37.56 6.30
C ARG A 171 15.42 -37.15 6.59
N SER A 172 16.28 -38.07 7.04
CA SER A 172 17.69 -37.77 7.32
C SER A 172 18.52 -37.52 6.05
N THR A 173 18.03 -37.96 4.90
CA THR A 173 18.67 -37.75 3.59
C THR A 173 18.27 -36.44 2.92
N ALA A 174 17.36 -35.67 3.52
CA ALA A 174 16.84 -34.42 3.01
C ALA A 174 17.50 -33.21 3.70
N PRO A 175 18.60 -32.65 3.16
CA PRO A 175 19.27 -31.51 3.77
C PRO A 175 18.35 -30.28 3.83
N GLY A 176 18.24 -29.69 5.02
CA GLY A 176 17.45 -28.48 5.26
C GLY A 176 16.03 -28.72 5.77
N LEU A 177 15.61 -29.97 5.96
CA LEU A 177 14.33 -30.31 6.57
C LEU A 177 14.25 -29.87 8.04
N ASP A 178 15.38 -29.88 8.74
CA ASP A 178 15.54 -29.51 10.15
C ASP A 178 15.75 -28.00 10.37
N ARG A 179 15.68 -27.19 9.31
CA ARG A 179 15.80 -25.73 9.42
C ARG A 179 14.73 -25.20 10.38
N PRO A 180 15.11 -24.33 11.34
CA PRO A 180 14.12 -23.69 12.21
C PRO A 180 13.25 -22.72 11.41
N THR A 181 12.04 -22.44 11.90
CA THR A 181 11.09 -21.49 11.28
C THR A 181 11.75 -20.16 10.93
N HIS A 182 12.57 -19.59 11.82
CA HIS A 182 13.24 -18.31 11.58
C HIS A 182 14.30 -18.33 10.46
N ALA A 183 14.72 -19.50 9.99
CA ALA A 183 15.60 -19.63 8.82
C ALA A 183 14.83 -19.57 7.49
N ILE A 184 13.53 -19.85 7.51
CA ILE A 184 12.61 -19.74 6.36
C ILE A 184 11.80 -18.43 6.45
N PHE A 185 11.53 -17.96 7.67
CA PHE A 185 10.77 -16.76 8.01
C PHE A 185 11.60 -15.87 8.96
N PRO A 186 12.61 -15.14 8.46
CA PRO A 186 13.44 -14.29 9.30
C PRO A 186 12.61 -13.27 10.10
N THR A 187 13.08 -12.93 11.30
CA THR A 187 12.44 -11.91 12.14
C THR A 187 12.61 -10.51 11.53
N PRO A 188 11.81 -9.50 11.92
CA PRO A 188 11.94 -8.12 11.45
C PRO A 188 13.34 -7.53 11.65
N ALA A 189 14.06 -7.96 12.69
CA ALA A 189 15.45 -7.56 12.91
C ALA A 189 16.43 -8.06 11.82
N ARG A 190 16.04 -9.09 11.05
CA ARG A 190 16.85 -9.73 10.00
C ARG A 190 16.25 -9.59 8.60
N ASP A 191 15.06 -9.02 8.49
CA ASP A 191 14.36 -8.74 7.24
C ASP A 191 13.82 -7.30 7.29
N PRO A 192 14.60 -6.32 6.79
CA PRO A 192 14.20 -4.91 6.78
C PRO A 192 12.87 -4.65 6.06
N PHE A 193 12.59 -5.37 4.97
CA PHE A 193 11.32 -5.22 4.25
C PHE A 193 10.14 -5.68 5.11
N TYR A 194 10.30 -6.82 5.80
CA TYR A 194 9.29 -7.30 6.73
C TYR A 194 9.04 -6.33 7.89
N ALA A 195 10.10 -5.74 8.46
CA ALA A 195 9.97 -4.73 9.49
C ALA A 195 9.16 -3.52 9.00
N GLN A 196 9.44 -3.07 7.77
CA GLN A 196 8.66 -2.01 7.14
C GLN A 196 7.19 -2.44 6.99
N LEU A 197 6.90 -3.61 6.40
CA LEU A 197 5.52 -4.09 6.22
C LEU A 197 4.70 -4.14 7.52
N LEU A 198 5.31 -4.53 8.64
CA LEU A 198 4.64 -4.56 9.95
C LEU A 198 4.26 -3.16 10.47
N GLY A 199 5.08 -2.16 10.12
CA GLY A 199 4.87 -0.75 10.44
C GLY A 199 3.88 -0.05 9.52
N LEU A 200 3.50 -0.69 8.39
CA LEU A 200 2.62 -0.13 7.38
C LEU A 200 1.22 -0.75 7.45
N PRO A 201 0.26 -0.13 8.14
CA PRO A 201 -1.11 -0.43 7.86
C PRO A 201 -1.50 0.05 6.46
N ALA A 202 -2.40 -0.66 5.81
CA ALA A 202 -2.62 -0.53 4.38
C ALA A 202 -4.11 -0.72 3.95
N GLN A 203 -5.00 -0.80 4.94
CA GLN A 203 -6.46 -0.72 4.93
C GLN A 203 -6.88 -0.02 6.23
N GLN A 204 -8.02 0.66 6.29
CA GLN A 204 -8.61 0.98 7.60
C GLN A 204 -9.69 -0.04 7.98
N CYS A 205 -9.61 -0.52 9.21
CA CYS A 205 -10.66 -1.24 9.89
C CYS A 205 -11.43 -0.24 10.74
N PHE A 206 -12.75 -0.15 10.55
CA PHE A 206 -13.57 0.83 11.26
C PHE A 206 -14.23 0.28 12.53
N ASP A 207 -14.03 -1.01 12.81
CA ASP A 207 -14.57 -1.69 13.97
C ASP A 207 -13.53 -2.69 14.53
N PRO A 208 -12.64 -2.27 15.45
CA PRO A 208 -12.47 -0.91 16.00
C PRO A 208 -11.74 0.03 15.02
N THR A 209 -12.00 1.34 15.09
CA THR A 209 -11.41 2.39 14.24
C THR A 209 -9.87 2.42 14.30
N ARG A 210 -9.19 1.71 13.39
CA ARG A 210 -7.72 1.64 13.28
C ARG A 210 -7.28 1.39 11.84
N LEU A 211 -6.05 1.74 11.49
CA LEU A 211 -5.42 1.27 10.27
C LEU A 211 -4.91 -0.18 10.49
N GLN A 212 -5.10 -1.08 9.53
CA GLN A 212 -4.61 -2.47 9.49
C GLN A 212 -4.01 -2.80 8.12
N HIS A 213 -3.17 -3.83 7.98
CA HIS A 213 -2.62 -4.23 6.68
C HIS A 213 -3.70 -4.98 5.82
N PRO A 214 -3.78 -4.83 4.47
CA PRO A 214 -4.80 -5.42 3.59
C PRO A 214 -4.66 -6.93 3.48
N LEU A 215 -3.42 -7.38 3.58
CA LEU A 215 -3.04 -8.76 3.76
C LEU A 215 -2.81 -9.01 5.24
N ASN A 216 -3.19 -10.17 5.74
CA ASN A 216 -2.88 -10.54 7.12
C ASN A 216 -1.38 -10.84 7.22
N VAL A 217 -0.53 -9.80 7.32
CA VAL A 217 0.90 -9.97 7.57
C VAL A 217 1.03 -10.60 8.95
N TYR A 218 1.39 -11.88 8.94
CA TYR A 218 1.51 -12.64 10.16
C TYR A 218 2.80 -12.29 10.87
N TRP A 219 2.75 -12.29 12.19
CA TRP A 219 3.93 -12.39 13.02
C TRP A 219 4.39 -13.85 13.06
N TYR A 220 5.42 -14.18 12.29
CA TYR A 220 6.07 -15.49 12.32
C TYR A 220 6.97 -15.64 13.56
N VAL A 221 6.66 -16.64 14.39
CA VAL A 221 7.44 -17.03 15.58
C VAL A 221 7.92 -18.48 15.47
N SER A 222 8.90 -18.82 16.31
CA SER A 222 9.47 -20.18 16.32
C SER A 222 8.48 -21.24 16.80
N ASP A 223 7.65 -20.93 17.80
CA ASP A 223 6.64 -21.82 18.37
C ASP A 223 5.44 -21.07 18.98
N ASP A 224 4.52 -21.79 19.63
CA ASP A 224 3.34 -21.19 20.26
C ASP A 224 3.65 -20.42 21.56
N THR A 225 4.87 -20.55 22.07
CA THR A 225 5.42 -19.81 23.22
C THR A 225 6.35 -18.70 22.76
N CYS A 226 5.80 -17.77 21.96
CA CYS A 226 6.45 -16.51 21.58
C CYS A 226 7.26 -15.91 22.73
N SER A 227 8.60 -15.97 22.63
CA SER A 227 9.50 -15.42 23.66
C SER A 227 9.51 -13.89 23.65
N ASP A 228 9.87 -13.28 24.78
CA ASP A 228 10.00 -11.81 24.87
C ASP A 228 11.04 -11.25 23.87
N ASP A 229 12.11 -12.00 23.62
CA ASP A 229 13.16 -11.66 22.66
C ASP A 229 12.68 -11.66 21.20
N GLU A 230 11.70 -12.52 20.88
CA GLU A 230 11.00 -12.50 19.59
C GLU A 230 9.91 -11.42 19.56
N MET A 231 9.32 -11.06 20.71
CA MET A 231 8.26 -10.05 20.79
C MET A 231 8.76 -8.62 20.62
N HIS A 232 9.91 -8.30 21.20
CA HIS A 232 10.40 -6.93 21.21
C HIS A 232 10.61 -6.33 19.80
N PRO A 233 11.31 -7.00 18.85
CA PRO A 233 11.51 -6.46 17.51
C PRO A 233 10.21 -6.26 16.73
N PHE A 234 9.23 -7.11 16.98
CA PHE A 234 7.91 -7.04 16.34
C PHE A 234 7.10 -5.87 16.85
N LEU A 235 7.06 -5.67 18.17
CA LEU A 235 6.39 -4.52 18.76
C LEU A 235 7.05 -3.22 18.31
N GLN A 236 8.39 -3.17 18.24
CA GLN A 236 9.14 -2.02 17.70
C GLN A 236 8.79 -1.74 16.24
N ALA A 237 8.70 -2.76 15.39
CA ALA A 237 8.33 -2.58 13.99
C ALA A 237 6.87 -2.09 13.81
N CYS A 238 6.00 -2.27 14.81
CA CYS A 238 4.58 -1.92 14.73
C CYS A 238 4.24 -0.48 15.17
N THR A 239 5.22 0.40 15.43
CA THR A 239 4.98 1.74 16.01
C THR A 239 4.90 2.88 14.99
N HIS A 240 5.14 2.62 13.71
CA HIS A 240 5.54 3.66 12.75
C HIS A 240 4.42 4.54 12.16
N LEU A 241 3.15 4.22 12.39
CA LEU A 241 2.02 5.02 11.88
C LEU A 241 1.03 5.35 12.99
N VAL A 242 1.47 6.26 13.86
CA VAL A 242 0.73 6.72 15.02
C VAL A 242 0.52 8.24 14.93
N PRO A 243 -0.69 8.76 15.21
CA PRO A 243 -1.93 8.01 15.52
C PRO A 243 -2.42 7.18 14.34
N PRO A 244 -3.35 6.24 14.51
CA PRO A 244 -3.97 5.54 13.39
C PRO A 244 -4.78 6.45 12.46
N LEU A 245 -5.37 7.54 12.93
CA LEU A 245 -6.07 8.49 12.04
C LEU A 245 -5.67 9.91 12.39
N LEU A 246 -5.12 10.64 11.42
CA LEU A 246 -4.45 11.91 11.67
C LEU A 246 -5.42 13.06 11.93
N HIS A 247 -6.60 13.09 11.31
CA HIS A 247 -7.54 14.22 11.45
C HIS A 247 -7.99 14.47 12.90
N ALA A 248 -8.26 13.41 13.65
CA ALA A 248 -8.77 13.53 15.02
C ALA A 248 -7.72 14.17 15.93
N ASP A 249 -6.47 13.75 15.77
CA ASP A 249 -5.33 14.28 16.52
C ASP A 249 -4.99 15.70 16.06
N LEU A 250 -5.11 16.01 14.77
CA LEU A 250 -4.97 17.37 14.25
C LEU A 250 -6.03 18.33 14.84
N ILE A 251 -7.29 17.87 15.03
CA ILE A 251 -8.33 18.68 15.70
C ILE A 251 -8.00 18.91 17.18
N GLN A 252 -7.44 17.90 17.85
CA GLN A 252 -7.01 18.05 19.25
C GLN A 252 -5.82 19.00 19.35
N ALA A 253 -4.84 18.85 18.45
CA ALA A 253 -3.70 19.76 18.33
C ALA A 253 -4.12 21.18 17.96
N GLU A 254 -5.19 21.36 17.18
CA GLU A 254 -5.80 22.65 16.91
C GLU A 254 -6.30 23.31 18.20
N THR A 255 -6.99 22.54 19.02
CA THR A 255 -7.53 23.03 20.30
C THR A 255 -6.42 23.38 21.29
N ALA A 256 -5.31 22.62 21.29
CA ALA A 256 -4.20 22.80 22.22
C ALA A 256 -3.16 23.84 21.76
N HIS A 257 -2.91 23.95 20.46
CA HIS A 257 -1.76 24.65 19.87
C HIS A 257 -2.12 25.54 18.67
N GLY A 258 -3.40 25.65 18.30
CA GLY A 258 -3.86 26.49 17.19
C GLY A 258 -3.47 25.95 15.80
N PHE A 259 -3.16 24.66 15.70
CA PHE A 259 -2.56 24.03 14.53
C PHE A 259 -3.44 22.95 13.90
N PRO A 260 -3.70 22.95 12.57
CA PRO A 260 -3.45 24.03 11.61
C PRO A 260 -4.43 25.21 11.80
N GLY A 261 -5.43 25.04 12.66
CA GLY A 261 -6.37 26.07 13.12
C GLY A 261 -7.30 26.59 12.03
N SER A 262 -6.78 27.51 11.23
CA SER A 262 -7.54 28.13 10.16
C SER A 262 -6.62 28.59 9.06
N THR A 263 -7.15 28.70 7.85
CA THR A 263 -6.45 29.32 6.74
C THR A 263 -7.28 30.46 6.18
N ALA A 264 -6.62 31.56 5.86
CA ALA A 264 -7.24 32.69 5.19
C ALA A 264 -7.08 32.52 3.68
N VAL A 265 -8.20 32.48 2.98
CA VAL A 265 -8.24 32.43 1.52
C VAL A 265 -9.19 33.52 1.03
N ASP A 266 -8.69 34.41 0.18
CA ASP A 266 -9.43 35.53 -0.42
C ASP A 266 -10.24 36.36 0.62
N GLY A 267 -9.64 36.59 1.80
CA GLY A 267 -10.23 37.37 2.89
C GLY A 267 -11.26 36.63 3.76
N ARG A 268 -11.50 35.33 3.52
CA ARG A 268 -12.36 34.49 4.36
C ARG A 268 -11.50 33.54 5.20
N THR A 269 -11.81 33.47 6.49
CA THR A 269 -11.22 32.47 7.39
C THR A 269 -11.97 31.14 7.22
N VAL A 270 -11.24 30.08 6.93
CA VAL A 270 -11.75 28.72 6.79
C VAL A 270 -11.13 27.87 7.91
N LEU A 271 -11.98 27.24 8.72
CA LEU A 271 -11.56 26.41 9.84
C LEU A 271 -11.26 24.98 9.38
N PHE A 272 -10.22 24.38 9.92
CA PHE A 272 -9.88 22.98 9.63
C PHE A 272 -10.97 22.03 10.16
N ALA A 273 -11.49 22.29 11.36
CA ALA A 273 -12.55 21.50 11.98
C ALA A 273 -13.85 21.37 11.13
N ASP A 274 -14.07 22.28 10.18
CA ASP A 274 -15.23 22.28 9.28
C ASP A 274 -15.00 21.47 7.99
N ALA A 275 -13.79 20.96 7.76
CA ALA A 275 -13.47 20.21 6.56
C ALA A 275 -14.36 18.97 6.41
N LEU A 276 -14.63 18.58 5.15
CA LEU A 276 -15.13 17.26 4.80
C LEU A 276 -13.97 16.26 4.87
N PRO A 277 -13.92 15.36 5.87
CA PRO A 277 -12.82 14.41 5.98
C PRO A 277 -13.15 13.17 5.15
N ILE A 278 -12.37 12.97 4.11
CA ILE A 278 -12.41 11.83 3.21
C ILE A 278 -11.22 10.94 3.51
N LEU A 279 -11.50 9.66 3.52
CA LEU A 279 -10.52 8.63 3.78
C LEU A 279 -10.33 7.81 2.51
N LEU A 280 -9.10 7.79 2.02
CA LEU A 280 -8.74 7.10 0.80
C LEU A 280 -8.07 5.77 1.15
N GLU A 281 -8.71 4.66 0.79
CA GLU A 281 -8.23 3.29 1.07
C GLU A 281 -7.29 2.72 -0.02
N SER A 282 -6.98 3.49 -1.06
CA SER A 282 -6.21 3.03 -2.24
C SER A 282 -4.89 3.76 -2.43
N VAL A 283 -3.95 3.11 -3.11
CA VAL A 283 -2.62 3.59 -3.50
C VAL A 283 -2.64 4.60 -4.65
N LEU A 284 -3.36 5.72 -4.53
CA LEU A 284 -3.50 6.70 -5.63
C LEU A 284 -2.31 7.66 -5.76
N LEU A 285 -1.77 8.14 -4.65
CA LEU A 285 -0.65 9.05 -4.60
C LEU A 285 0.61 8.46 -5.22
N THR A 286 0.93 7.19 -4.99
CA THR A 286 2.05 6.46 -5.60
C THR A 286 1.76 6.11 -7.05
N SER A 287 0.58 5.55 -7.35
CA SER A 287 0.22 5.11 -8.71
C SER A 287 -0.05 6.26 -9.68
N THR A 288 -0.37 7.46 -9.19
CA THR A 288 -0.50 8.65 -10.05
C THR A 288 0.87 8.97 -10.66
N PRO A 289 0.98 9.16 -11.98
CA PRO A 289 2.25 9.53 -12.61
C PRO A 289 2.81 10.87 -12.07
N ALA A 290 4.11 11.07 -12.23
CA ALA A 290 4.74 12.36 -11.94
C ALA A 290 4.10 13.50 -12.77
N VAL A 291 4.05 14.71 -12.21
CA VAL A 291 3.48 15.91 -12.84
C VAL A 291 4.10 16.20 -14.21
N SER A 292 5.39 15.86 -14.35
CA SER A 292 6.14 15.93 -15.60
C SER A 292 7.01 14.70 -15.75
N THR A 293 6.79 13.92 -16.80
CA THR A 293 7.74 12.88 -17.25
C THR A 293 8.36 13.38 -18.55
N GLY A 294 9.68 13.56 -18.58
CA GLY A 294 10.38 14.05 -19.79
C GLY A 294 9.96 15.44 -20.28
N GLY A 295 9.43 16.30 -19.40
CA GLY A 295 8.97 17.65 -19.73
C GLY A 295 7.56 17.74 -20.35
N ALA A 296 6.86 16.63 -20.54
CA ALA A 296 5.46 16.64 -20.97
C ALA A 296 4.50 16.79 -19.78
N HIS A 297 3.63 17.80 -19.81
CA HIS A 297 2.55 17.96 -18.85
C HIS A 297 1.44 16.94 -19.14
N MET A 298 1.31 15.93 -18.26
CA MET A 298 0.33 14.85 -18.46
C MET A 298 -1.07 15.18 -17.95
N TRP A 299 -1.21 16.28 -17.21
CA TRP A 299 -2.48 16.68 -16.59
C TRP A 299 -3.24 17.64 -17.49
N ASN A 300 -4.53 17.38 -17.66
CA ASN A 300 -5.46 18.39 -18.13
C ASN A 300 -5.99 19.16 -16.93
N GLU A 301 -5.23 20.17 -16.48
CA GLU A 301 -5.51 20.89 -15.24
C GLU A 301 -6.83 21.68 -15.27
N THR A 302 -7.24 22.13 -16.46
CA THR A 302 -8.55 22.79 -16.64
C THR A 302 -9.70 21.78 -16.48
N ALA A 303 -9.55 20.58 -17.05
CA ALA A 303 -10.51 19.51 -16.81
C ALA A 303 -10.50 19.10 -15.34
N LEU A 304 -9.33 18.95 -14.70
CA LEU A 304 -9.19 18.52 -13.31
C LEU A 304 -9.90 19.46 -12.31
N ALA A 305 -9.77 20.78 -12.50
CA ALA A 305 -10.37 21.79 -11.62
C ALA A 305 -11.89 21.97 -11.80
N SER A 306 -12.48 21.41 -12.85
CA SER A 306 -13.89 21.57 -13.21
C SER A 306 -14.76 20.37 -12.83
N HIS A 307 -16.08 20.49 -12.98
CA HIS A 307 -17.07 19.42 -12.72
C HIS A 307 -16.99 18.77 -11.34
N ILE A 308 -16.54 19.52 -10.32
CA ILE A 308 -16.63 19.13 -8.91
C ILE A 308 -17.90 19.75 -8.34
N ALA A 309 -18.81 18.93 -7.82
CA ALA A 309 -20.04 19.37 -7.20
C ALA A 309 -19.76 20.28 -6.00
N ALA A 310 -20.59 21.30 -5.79
CA ALA A 310 -20.46 22.21 -4.66
C ALA A 310 -20.56 21.49 -3.31
N THR A 311 -21.32 20.38 -3.28
CA THR A 311 -21.48 19.54 -2.09
C THR A 311 -21.35 18.06 -2.42
N LEU A 312 -20.77 17.30 -1.48
CA LEU A 312 -20.73 15.85 -1.46
C LEU A 312 -21.14 15.37 -0.07
N ALA A 313 -22.03 14.37 0.00
CA ALA A 313 -22.61 13.89 1.25
C ALA A 313 -23.16 15.02 2.16
N ASN A 314 -23.81 16.03 1.55
CA ASN A 314 -24.33 17.23 2.21
C ASN A 314 -23.28 18.13 2.89
N ARG A 315 -22.00 18.01 2.55
CA ARG A 315 -20.92 18.89 3.03
C ARG A 315 -20.25 19.61 1.86
N SER A 316 -19.71 20.80 2.12
CA SER A 316 -19.03 21.60 1.10
C SER A 316 -17.79 20.91 0.57
N THR A 317 -17.52 21.03 -0.74
CA THR A 317 -16.24 20.62 -1.37
C THR A 317 -15.23 21.76 -1.47
N GLU A 318 -15.55 22.94 -0.91
CA GLU A 318 -14.61 24.06 -0.81
C GLU A 318 -13.59 23.89 0.32
N ASN A 319 -13.87 23.02 1.28
CA ASN A 319 -13.02 22.72 2.43
C ASN A 319 -12.97 21.20 2.65
N VAL A 320 -11.90 20.56 2.18
CA VAL A 320 -11.80 19.09 2.13
C VAL A 320 -10.49 18.65 2.76
N TYR A 321 -10.57 17.66 3.64
CA TYR A 321 -9.41 16.95 4.15
C TYR A 321 -9.41 15.54 3.55
N VAL A 322 -8.29 15.11 2.99
CA VAL A 322 -8.08 13.76 2.46
C VAL A 322 -6.93 13.14 3.22
N GLU A 323 -7.18 12.05 3.94
CA GLU A 323 -6.11 11.21 4.48
C GLU A 323 -5.84 10.07 3.49
N PHE A 324 -4.57 9.95 3.08
CA PHE A 324 -4.12 8.97 2.10
C PHE A 324 -3.95 7.59 2.74
N ALA A 325 -4.05 6.54 1.92
CA ALA A 325 -3.83 5.18 2.41
C ALA A 325 -2.37 5.05 2.85
N PRO A 326 -2.03 4.48 4.01
CA PRO A 326 -0.64 4.47 4.43
C PRO A 326 0.27 3.58 3.57
N ILE A 327 -0.28 2.64 2.80
CA ILE A 327 0.41 1.92 1.71
C ILE A 327 0.81 2.84 0.54
N ASP A 328 0.01 3.86 0.31
CA ASP A 328 0.26 4.91 -0.69
C ASP A 328 1.40 5.83 -0.28
N VAL A 329 1.68 5.81 1.01
CA VAL A 329 2.69 6.64 1.66
C VAL A 329 3.99 5.86 1.75
N ALA A 330 3.94 4.54 1.85
CA ALA A 330 5.12 3.69 1.99
C ALA A 330 5.36 2.83 0.75
N GLY A 331 6.03 3.42 -0.23
CA GLY A 331 6.52 2.69 -1.40
C GLY A 331 7.66 1.71 -1.07
N PRO A 332 8.15 0.95 -2.06
CA PRO A 332 9.15 -0.11 -1.89
C PRO A 332 10.61 0.37 -1.84
N GLU A 333 10.89 1.63 -1.51
CA GLU A 333 12.26 2.15 -1.43
C GLU A 333 12.80 2.13 0.02
N PRO A 334 14.12 2.23 0.24
CA PRO A 334 14.66 2.53 1.56
C PRO A 334 14.43 4.02 1.85
N TRP A 335 13.22 4.36 2.27
CA TRP A 335 12.89 5.73 2.63
C TRP A 335 13.71 6.13 3.87
N SER A 336 14.29 7.33 3.85
CA SER A 336 14.59 8.00 5.11
C SER A 336 13.25 8.22 5.79
N VAL A 337 13.10 7.54 6.92
CA VAL A 337 11.95 7.37 7.81
C VAL A 337 11.21 8.68 8.20
N THR A 338 11.58 9.86 7.70
CA THR A 338 11.22 11.14 8.30
C THR A 338 10.12 11.96 7.63
N ASP A 339 9.77 11.80 6.34
CA ASP A 339 8.91 12.79 5.65
C ASP A 339 7.96 12.20 4.61
N PHE A 340 6.82 11.70 5.09
CA PHE A 340 5.84 10.98 4.30
C PHE A 340 4.49 11.69 4.23
N PRO A 341 3.96 12.06 3.04
CA PRO A 341 2.69 12.78 2.92
C PRO A 341 1.54 11.89 3.34
N ARG A 342 0.99 12.15 4.52
CA ARG A 342 -0.09 11.33 5.10
C ARG A 342 -1.47 11.87 4.77
N ALA A 343 -1.61 13.17 4.64
CA ALA A 343 -2.88 13.79 4.34
C ALA A 343 -2.70 15.11 3.61
N ALA A 344 -3.77 15.55 2.96
CA ALA A 344 -3.89 16.84 2.34
C ALA A 344 -5.15 17.55 2.84
N TRP A 345 -5.03 18.80 3.27
CA TRP A 345 -6.15 19.69 3.47
C TRP A 345 -6.18 20.72 2.34
N LEU A 346 -7.26 20.67 1.56
CA LEU A 346 -7.50 21.51 0.41
C LEU A 346 -8.62 22.51 0.73
N VAL A 347 -8.31 23.79 0.56
CA VAL A 347 -9.30 24.88 0.52
C VAL A 347 -9.35 25.47 -0.88
N ARG A 348 -10.53 25.51 -1.48
CA ARG A 348 -10.75 25.98 -2.86
C ARG A 348 -11.54 27.28 -2.87
N THR A 349 -11.05 28.27 -3.61
CA THR A 349 -11.77 29.53 -3.88
C THR A 349 -11.65 29.91 -5.36
N GLY A 350 -12.74 29.70 -6.11
CA GLY A 350 -12.74 29.98 -7.55
C GLY A 350 -11.66 29.20 -8.29
N SER A 351 -10.66 29.91 -8.84
CA SER A 351 -9.52 29.34 -9.55
C SER A 351 -8.26 29.14 -8.69
N ALA A 352 -8.34 29.41 -7.38
CA ALA A 352 -7.24 29.25 -6.44
C ALA A 352 -7.46 28.07 -5.48
N PHE A 353 -6.37 27.44 -5.09
CA PHE A 353 -6.34 26.26 -4.23
C PHE A 353 -5.24 26.42 -3.19
N ASP A 354 -5.60 26.52 -1.93
CA ASP A 354 -4.67 26.50 -0.82
C ASP A 354 -4.58 25.06 -0.28
N LEU A 355 -3.41 24.44 -0.44
CA LEU A 355 -3.15 23.07 -0.06
C LEU A 355 -2.18 23.01 1.11
N HIS A 356 -2.58 22.36 2.20
CA HIS A 356 -1.71 21.94 3.28
C HIS A 356 -1.42 20.44 3.11
N VAL A 357 -0.17 20.05 2.97
CA VAL A 357 0.26 18.64 2.97
C VAL A 357 0.81 18.33 4.34
N PHE A 358 0.20 17.38 5.03
CA PHE A 358 0.67 16.89 6.33
C PHE A 358 1.58 15.69 6.12
N PHE A 359 2.69 15.69 6.84
CA PHE A 359 3.59 14.56 6.93
C PHE A 359 3.52 14.00 8.34
N ALA A 360 3.50 12.69 8.47
CA ALA A 360 3.53 12.07 9.79
C ALA A 360 4.27 10.73 9.76
N PHE A 361 5.26 10.63 10.64
CA PHE A 361 5.90 9.37 11.02
C PHE A 361 6.01 9.34 12.56
N ASP A 362 7.04 9.96 13.12
CA ASP A 362 7.18 10.16 14.58
C ASP A 362 6.64 11.53 15.05
N THR A 363 6.68 12.53 14.16
CA THR A 363 6.11 13.87 14.42
C THR A 363 5.25 14.32 13.25
N ILE A 364 4.23 15.12 13.55
CA ILE A 364 3.38 15.72 12.53
C ILE A 364 4.03 17.01 12.05
N SER A 365 4.40 17.06 10.77
CA SER A 365 4.85 18.28 10.09
C SER A 365 3.89 18.61 8.93
N TRP A 366 4.02 19.80 8.33
CA TRP A 366 3.25 20.15 7.15
C TRP A 366 3.93 21.20 6.29
N SER A 367 3.46 21.32 5.06
CA SER A 367 3.79 22.40 4.15
C SER A 367 2.52 23.00 3.56
N ARG A 368 2.52 24.30 3.26
CA ARG A 368 1.44 24.97 2.53
C ARG A 368 1.90 25.51 1.20
N VAL A 369 1.16 25.14 0.17
CA VAL A 369 1.37 25.57 -1.21
C VAL A 369 0.04 26.08 -1.75
N ARG A 370 0.06 27.28 -2.31
CA ARG A 370 -1.07 27.83 -3.07
C ARG A 370 -0.88 27.51 -4.53
N PHE A 371 -1.95 27.10 -5.19
CA PHE A 371 -2.01 26.89 -6.63
C PHE A 371 -3.04 27.83 -7.23
N ASP A 372 -2.64 28.58 -8.24
CA ASP A 372 -3.54 29.44 -9.00
C ASP A 372 -3.64 28.89 -10.43
N LEU A 373 -4.88 28.61 -10.88
CA LEU A 373 -5.16 28.19 -12.25
C LEU A 373 -5.25 29.41 -13.16
N ALA A 374 -4.22 29.62 -14.00
CA ALA A 374 -4.15 30.72 -14.96
C ALA A 374 -3.71 30.19 -16.33
N GLY A 375 -4.44 30.59 -17.40
CA GLY A 375 -4.10 30.17 -18.76
C GLY A 375 -4.12 28.65 -18.99
N GLY A 376 -4.93 27.92 -18.22
CA GLY A 376 -4.98 26.44 -18.24
C GLY A 376 -3.78 25.76 -17.59
N ARG A 377 -2.99 26.50 -16.80
CA ARG A 377 -1.84 25.99 -16.02
C ARG A 377 -1.97 26.32 -14.53
N MET A 378 -1.48 25.43 -13.67
CA MET A 378 -1.43 25.53 -12.22
C MET A 378 -0.08 26.06 -11.81
N HIS A 379 -0.09 27.31 -11.35
CA HIS A 379 1.10 27.97 -10.84
C HIS A 379 1.19 27.74 -9.34
N ALA A 380 2.26 27.10 -8.89
CA ALA A 380 2.50 26.83 -7.48
C ALA A 380 3.26 28.01 -6.84
N ARG A 381 2.80 28.44 -5.68
CA ARG A 381 3.44 29.41 -4.81
C ARG A 381 3.56 28.81 -3.41
N VAL A 382 4.78 28.59 -2.96
CA VAL A 382 5.04 28.14 -1.58
C VAL A 382 4.68 29.26 -0.60
N VAL A 383 3.80 28.98 0.36
CA VAL A 383 3.29 29.97 1.33
C VAL A 383 3.97 29.85 2.71
N ARG A 384 4.49 28.66 3.05
CA ARG A 384 5.32 28.31 4.23
C ARG A 384 4.87 28.82 5.61
N GLU A 385 4.39 27.90 6.42
CA GLU A 385 4.47 27.86 7.89
C GLU A 385 4.60 26.36 8.25
N PRO A 386 5.47 25.89 9.19
CA PRO A 386 6.48 26.59 9.98
C PRO A 386 7.90 26.57 9.36
N ALA A 387 8.83 27.33 9.95
CA ALA A 387 10.17 27.57 9.43
C ALA A 387 11.04 26.29 9.41
N GLY A 388 11.65 25.98 8.26
CA GLY A 388 12.77 25.03 8.16
C GLY A 388 12.51 23.76 7.33
N ALA A 389 11.27 23.30 7.19
CA ALA A 389 10.97 22.07 6.44
C ALA A 389 11.10 22.29 4.91
N PRO A 390 11.85 21.44 4.18
CA PRO A 390 11.87 21.50 2.72
C PRO A 390 10.46 21.28 2.16
N VAL A 391 10.05 22.09 1.19
CA VAL A 391 8.74 21.95 0.53
C VAL A 391 8.96 21.28 -0.81
N ASP A 392 8.46 20.05 -0.93
CA ASP A 392 8.41 19.34 -2.20
C ASP A 392 7.17 19.80 -2.98
N VAL A 393 7.39 20.68 -3.96
CA VAL A 393 6.31 21.22 -4.81
C VAL A 393 5.72 20.16 -5.71
N ASP A 394 6.51 19.18 -6.17
CA ASP A 394 6.01 18.13 -7.06
C ASP A 394 5.11 17.15 -6.29
N LEU A 395 5.48 16.85 -5.05
CA LEU A 395 4.61 16.10 -4.15
C LEU A 395 3.33 16.85 -3.81
N ALA A 396 3.42 18.15 -3.50
CA ALA A 396 2.24 18.98 -3.26
C ALA A 396 1.31 19.04 -4.48
N ARG A 397 1.87 19.14 -5.69
CA ARG A 397 1.11 19.03 -6.93
C ARG A 397 0.43 17.67 -7.01
N LYS A 398 1.14 16.57 -6.76
CA LYS A 398 0.60 15.21 -6.83
C LYS A 398 -0.57 15.01 -5.86
N ALA A 399 -0.42 15.50 -4.63
CA ALA A 399 -1.48 15.51 -3.63
C ALA A 399 -2.70 16.34 -4.07
N LEU A 400 -2.47 17.52 -4.68
CA LEU A 400 -3.55 18.32 -5.28
C LEU A 400 -4.27 17.53 -6.38
N TYR A 401 -3.53 16.86 -7.27
CA TYR A 401 -4.11 16.07 -8.34
C TYR A 401 -5.00 14.96 -7.83
N VAL A 402 -4.49 14.12 -6.94
CA VAL A 402 -5.24 13.00 -6.35
C VAL A 402 -6.51 13.52 -5.67
N THR A 403 -6.40 14.62 -4.93
CA THR A 403 -7.55 15.23 -4.24
C THR A 403 -8.60 15.74 -5.23
N LEU A 404 -8.20 16.49 -6.27
CA LEU A 404 -9.13 17.03 -7.25
C LEU A 404 -9.75 15.93 -8.13
N ALA A 405 -8.97 14.92 -8.52
CA ALA A 405 -9.45 13.76 -9.27
C ALA A 405 -10.49 12.98 -8.45
N LEU A 406 -10.19 12.70 -7.17
CA LEU A 406 -11.11 12.07 -6.24
C LEU A 406 -12.43 12.86 -6.12
N LEU A 407 -12.36 14.16 -5.85
CA LEU A 407 -13.55 15.01 -5.71
C LEU A 407 -14.36 15.08 -7.01
N ARG A 408 -13.67 15.19 -8.14
CA ARG A 408 -14.29 15.15 -9.46
C ARG A 408 -15.03 13.85 -9.63
N ASP A 409 -14.42 12.71 -9.36
CA ASP A 409 -15.01 11.39 -9.61
C ASP A 409 -16.19 11.08 -8.68
N LEU A 410 -16.12 11.50 -7.43
CA LEU A 410 -17.24 11.45 -6.47
C LEU A 410 -18.41 12.38 -6.85
N SER A 411 -18.17 13.38 -7.70
CA SER A 411 -19.22 14.29 -8.16
C SER A 411 -20.13 13.63 -9.21
N PRO A 412 -21.44 13.92 -9.27
CA PRO A 412 -22.31 13.39 -10.30
C PRO A 412 -22.03 13.99 -11.69
N GLY A 413 -22.40 13.26 -12.74
CA GLY A 413 -22.40 13.73 -14.15
C GLY A 413 -21.26 13.20 -15.01
N GLU A 414 -21.37 13.44 -16.32
CA GLU A 414 -20.31 13.14 -17.29
C GLU A 414 -19.20 14.19 -17.23
N LYS A 415 -17.94 13.73 -17.37
CA LYS A 415 -16.76 14.55 -17.09
C LYS A 415 -15.68 14.31 -18.14
N PRO A 416 -15.01 15.35 -18.67
CA PRO A 416 -13.84 15.17 -19.51
C PRO A 416 -12.70 14.41 -18.81
N ARG A 417 -11.75 13.83 -19.57
CA ARG A 417 -10.64 13.08 -18.97
C ARG A 417 -9.67 14.03 -18.25
N PRO A 418 -9.22 13.71 -17.02
CA PRO A 418 -8.24 14.53 -16.29
C PRO A 418 -6.80 14.33 -16.80
N PHE A 419 -6.55 13.27 -17.57
CA PHE A 419 -5.28 13.01 -18.25
C PHE A 419 -5.33 13.46 -19.71
N SER A 420 -4.26 14.11 -20.15
CA SER A 420 -3.88 14.19 -21.56
C SER A 420 -3.39 12.79 -21.93
N GLY A 421 -4.08 12.07 -22.82
CA GLY A 421 -3.85 10.62 -23.02
C GLY A 421 -2.37 10.22 -23.09
N LEU A 422 -1.97 9.27 -22.24
CA LEU A 422 -0.70 8.55 -22.36
C LEU A 422 -0.78 7.71 -23.64
N VAL A 423 -0.20 8.22 -24.72
CA VAL A 423 0.05 7.44 -25.93
C VAL A 423 1.47 6.88 -25.80
N THR A 424 1.57 5.66 -25.30
CA THR A 424 2.79 4.85 -25.41
C THR A 424 2.61 3.92 -26.60
N ASP A 425 3.50 4.03 -27.60
CA ASP A 425 3.50 3.20 -28.82
C ASP A 425 2.17 3.12 -29.58
N GLY A 426 1.48 4.25 -29.72
CA GLY A 426 0.22 4.34 -30.47
C GLY A 426 -0.97 3.67 -29.78
N ARG A 427 -0.83 3.21 -28.53
CA ARG A 427 -1.91 2.70 -27.69
C ARG A 427 -2.16 3.67 -26.54
N VAL A 428 -3.43 3.95 -26.29
CA VAL A 428 -3.86 4.71 -25.10
C VAL A 428 -3.70 3.78 -23.90
N SER A 429 -2.97 4.20 -22.86
CA SER A 429 -2.88 3.43 -21.62
C SER A 429 -4.28 3.06 -21.10
N PRO A 430 -4.53 1.79 -20.72
CA PRO A 430 -5.83 1.34 -20.20
C PRO A 430 -6.30 2.11 -18.96
N ILE A 431 -5.38 2.69 -18.18
CA ILE A 431 -5.71 3.58 -17.05
C ILE A 431 -6.55 4.78 -17.52
N ALA A 432 -6.28 5.29 -18.73
CA ALA A 432 -6.99 6.44 -19.28
C ALA A 432 -8.42 6.11 -19.76
N GLU A 433 -8.83 4.83 -19.81
CA GLU A 433 -10.13 4.40 -20.33
C GLU A 433 -11.19 4.11 -19.26
N ARG A 434 -10.86 3.98 -17.97
CA ARG A 434 -11.82 3.46 -16.97
C ARG A 434 -11.88 4.21 -15.63
N ILE A 435 -11.95 5.53 -15.67
CA ILE A 435 -12.39 6.28 -14.48
C ILE A 435 -13.89 6.05 -14.28
N SER A 436 -14.24 5.15 -13.35
CA SER A 436 -15.61 4.71 -13.15
C SER A 436 -16.47 5.83 -12.54
N GLN A 437 -17.58 6.15 -13.22
CA GLN A 437 -18.65 7.04 -12.73
C GLN A 437 -19.47 6.42 -11.57
N ARG A 438 -18.87 5.54 -10.77
CA ARG A 438 -19.57 4.69 -9.79
C ARG A 438 -19.06 4.86 -8.35
N ALA A 439 -18.11 5.77 -8.13
CA ALA A 439 -17.60 6.03 -6.79
C ALA A 439 -18.65 6.76 -5.93
N SER A 440 -18.70 6.43 -4.65
CA SER A 440 -19.59 7.05 -3.68
C SER A 440 -18.88 7.26 -2.35
N LEU A 441 -19.27 8.32 -1.64
CA LEU A 441 -18.88 8.53 -0.25
C LEU A 441 -19.79 7.74 0.66
N GLN A 442 -19.20 6.86 1.47
CA GLN A 442 -19.92 6.09 2.48
C GLN A 442 -19.54 6.58 3.88
N PRO A 443 -20.51 6.97 4.72
CA PRO A 443 -20.22 7.39 6.08
C PRO A 443 -19.70 6.20 6.90
N ILE A 444 -18.67 6.44 7.72
CA ILE A 444 -18.19 5.44 8.68
C ILE A 444 -19.07 5.47 9.92
N ALA A 445 -19.52 4.29 10.36
CA ALA A 445 -20.32 4.16 11.57
C ALA A 445 -19.56 4.78 12.76
N ARG A 446 -20.23 5.68 13.50
CA ARG A 446 -19.71 6.37 14.69
C ARG A 446 -18.53 7.35 14.45
N GLY A 447 -18.29 7.79 13.20
CA GLY A 447 -17.24 8.75 12.86
C GLY A 447 -17.72 10.00 12.10
N ARG A 448 -16.83 10.99 11.96
CA ARG A 448 -17.02 12.16 11.07
C ARG A 448 -16.54 11.91 9.63
N TYR A 449 -15.88 10.77 9.40
CA TYR A 449 -15.23 10.42 8.14
C TYR A 449 -16.18 9.80 7.13
N PHE A 450 -15.82 10.00 5.86
CA PHE A 450 -16.39 9.29 4.72
C PHE A 450 -15.31 8.48 4.02
N VAL A 451 -15.62 7.26 3.62
CA VAL A 451 -14.75 6.45 2.76
C VAL A 451 -15.17 6.63 1.32
N ALA A 452 -14.20 6.88 0.44
CA ALA A 452 -14.42 6.78 -0.99
C ALA A 452 -14.38 5.30 -1.42
N ARG A 453 -15.51 4.78 -1.90
CA ARG A 453 -15.62 3.40 -2.42
C ARG A 453 -16.14 3.39 -3.83
N ASP A 454 -15.73 2.40 -4.60
CA ASP A 454 -16.34 2.13 -5.89
C ASP A 454 -17.78 1.58 -5.72
N GLY A 455 -18.49 1.40 -6.83
CA GLY A 455 -19.87 0.88 -6.83
C GLY A 455 -19.99 -0.56 -6.32
N THR A 456 -18.88 -1.27 -6.10
CA THR A 456 -18.84 -2.65 -5.58
C THR A 456 -18.43 -2.72 -4.11
N ARG A 457 -18.35 -1.56 -3.42
CA ARG A 457 -17.87 -1.41 -2.04
C ARG A 457 -16.39 -1.77 -1.84
N ARG A 458 -15.60 -1.83 -2.91
CA ARG A 458 -14.15 -1.99 -2.87
C ARG A 458 -13.47 -0.63 -2.66
N PRO A 459 -12.19 -0.61 -2.24
CA PRO A 459 -11.39 0.60 -2.20
C PRO A 459 -11.44 1.35 -3.54
N TYR A 460 -11.56 2.67 -3.47
CA TYR A 460 -11.63 3.52 -4.66
C TYR A 460 -10.30 3.56 -5.42
N ALA A 461 -10.26 3.07 -6.67
CA ALA A 461 -9.10 3.16 -7.55
C ALA A 461 -9.36 4.08 -8.76
N LEU A 462 -8.40 4.92 -9.14
CA LEU A 462 -8.41 5.68 -10.38
C LEU A 462 -8.12 4.73 -11.55
N GLY A 463 -9.12 3.96 -11.98
CA GLY A 463 -9.08 3.19 -13.23
C GLY A 463 -8.21 1.93 -13.25
N LEU A 464 -8.05 1.23 -12.12
CA LEU A 464 -7.18 0.06 -11.97
C LEU A 464 -7.96 -1.26 -11.82
N GLU A 465 -9.15 -1.36 -12.43
CA GLU A 465 -10.02 -2.55 -12.35
C GLU A 465 -9.98 -3.48 -13.57
#